data_AF-A0A2G5L896-F1
#
_entry.id   AF-A0A2G5L896-F1
#
_cell.length_a   1.000
_cell.length_b   1.000
_cell.length_c   1.000
_cell.angle_alpha   90.00
_cell.angle_beta   90.00
_cell.angle_gamma   90.00
#
_symmetry.space_group_name_H-M   'P 1'
#
loop_
_entity.id
_entity.type
_entity.pdbx_description
1 polymer ?
#
loop_
_entity_poly.entity_id
_entity_poly.type
_entity_poly.pdbx_seq_one_letter_code
_entity_poly.pdbx_strand_id
1 'polypeptide(L)'
;MKKEFVQFRCSIYEKKLLKIKAKKSGLSISEYCRRAAFDHRIVERFSDEQIDVYKLLVQYQVNFKRIGNMYRKRNPKLADEVVQLANEIRKHLYNFKK
;
A
#
# COMPACT_ATOMS: atom_id res chain seq x y z
N MET A 1 -29.02 0.75 -8.68
CA MET A 1 -28.36 1.46 -9.80
C MET A 1 -28.53 2.97 -9.56
N LYS A 2 -27.46 3.77 -9.63
CA LYS A 2 -27.55 5.24 -9.44
C LYS A 2 -28.16 5.84 -10.72
N LYS A 3 -29.27 6.60 -10.62
CA LYS A 3 -30.06 7.08 -11.77
C LYS A 3 -29.87 8.57 -12.10
N GLU A 4 -29.56 9.38 -11.09
CA GLU A 4 -29.38 10.83 -11.24
C GLU A 4 -28.00 11.22 -11.80
N PHE A 5 -27.96 12.28 -12.60
CA PHE A 5 -26.74 12.81 -13.23
C PHE A 5 -26.41 14.23 -12.74
N VAL A 6 -25.13 14.46 -12.44
CA VAL A 6 -24.62 15.77 -12.00
C VAL A 6 -23.47 16.17 -12.92
N GLN A 7 -23.52 17.39 -13.44
CA GLN A 7 -22.45 17.99 -14.25
C GLN A 7 -21.91 19.23 -13.53
N PHE A 8 -20.61 19.46 -13.64
CA PHE A 8 -19.97 20.69 -13.17
C PHE A 8 -18.96 21.18 -14.21
N ARG A 9 -18.80 22.50 -14.28
CA ARG A 9 -17.83 23.14 -15.18
C ARG A 9 -16.43 22.95 -14.60
N CYS A 10 -15.48 22.64 -15.47
CA CYS A 10 -14.06 22.58 -15.15
C CYS A 10 -13.23 22.90 -16.39
N SER A 11 -12.03 23.40 -16.18
CA SER A 11 -11.00 23.56 -17.20
C SER A 11 -10.54 22.20 -17.74
N ILE A 12 -9.88 22.24 -18.90
CA ILE A 12 -9.27 21.06 -19.53
C ILE A 12 -8.25 20.41 -18.59
N TYR A 13 -7.49 21.21 -17.85
CA TYR A 13 -6.47 20.73 -16.91
C TYR A 13 -7.08 20.05 -15.69
N GLU A 14 -8.11 20.65 -15.08
CA GLU A 14 -8.82 20.04 -13.95
C GLU A 14 -9.45 18.70 -14.35
N LYS A 15 -10.06 18.62 -15.54
CA LYS A 15 -10.63 17.38 -16.06
C LYS A 15 -9.56 16.29 -16.22
N LYS A 16 -8.36 16.64 -16.70
CA LYS A 16 -7.23 15.71 -16.79
C LYS A 16 -6.74 15.29 -15.40
N LEU A 17 -6.64 16.22 -14.46
CA LEU A 17 -6.18 15.95 -13.11
C LEU A 17 -7.14 15.00 -12.37
N LEU A 18 -8.45 15.20 -12.49
CA LEU A 18 -9.47 14.30 -11.95
C LEU A 18 -9.34 12.88 -12.48
N LYS A 19 -9.05 12.72 -13.78
CA LYS A 19 -8.76 11.40 -14.39
C LYS A 19 -7.54 10.73 -13.76
N ILE A 20 -6.46 11.48 -13.58
CA ILE A 20 -5.22 10.95 -12.99
C ILE A 20 -5.45 10.53 -11.54
N LYS A 21 -6.08 11.39 -10.72
CA LYS A 21 -6.37 11.08 -9.31
C LYS A 21 -7.31 9.89 -9.14
N ALA A 22 -8.35 9.81 -9.99
CA ALA A 22 -9.26 8.66 -10.02
C ALA A 22 -8.51 7.36 -10.37
N LYS A 23 -7.65 7.39 -11.41
CA LYS A 23 -6.83 6.24 -11.81
C LYS A 23 -5.88 5.80 -10.69
N LYS A 24 -5.17 6.73 -10.05
CA LYS A 24 -4.28 6.45 -8.90
C LYS A 24 -5.01 5.80 -7.73
N SER A 25 -6.27 6.18 -7.51
CA SER A 25 -7.12 5.60 -6.46
C SER A 25 -7.82 4.29 -6.91
N GLY A 26 -7.67 3.90 -8.18
CA GLY A 26 -8.39 2.77 -8.78
C GLY A 26 -9.91 2.91 -8.76
N LEU A 27 -10.40 4.15 -8.88
CA LEU A 27 -11.82 4.49 -8.91
C LEU A 27 -12.20 4.98 -10.32
N SER A 28 -13.48 4.85 -10.68
CA SER A 28 -14.01 5.60 -11.81
C SER A 28 -14.06 7.10 -11.46
N ILE A 29 -14.04 7.98 -12.47
CA ILE A 29 -14.12 9.44 -12.25
C ILE A 29 -15.36 9.79 -11.44
N SER A 30 -16.51 9.21 -11.79
CA SER A 30 -17.79 9.47 -11.12
C SER A 30 -17.82 8.97 -9.67
N GLU A 31 -17.04 7.94 -9.33
CA GLU A 31 -16.92 7.47 -7.95
C GLU A 31 -15.92 8.32 -7.17
N TYR A 32 -14.78 8.67 -7.78
CA TYR A 32 -13.79 9.57 -7.20
C TYR A 32 -14.40 10.94 -6.85
N CYS A 33 -15.09 11.59 -7.80
CA CYS A 33 -15.72 12.89 -7.56
C CYS A 33 -16.80 12.82 -6.48
N ARG A 34 -17.58 11.74 -6.44
CA ARG A 34 -18.62 11.54 -5.43
C ARG A 34 -18.01 11.38 -4.04
N ARG A 35 -16.98 10.53 -3.90
CA ARG A 35 -16.26 10.35 -2.64
C ARG A 35 -15.62 11.65 -2.17
N ALA A 36 -15.00 12.38 -3.08
CA ALA A 36 -14.40 13.68 -2.78
C ALA A 36 -15.45 14.71 -2.32
N ALA A 37 -16.63 14.72 -2.93
CA ALA A 37 -17.72 15.64 -2.56
C ALA A 37 -18.36 15.32 -1.20
N PHE A 38 -18.28 14.07 -0.73
CA PHE A 38 -18.80 13.64 0.58
C PHE A 38 -17.69 13.45 1.62
N ASP A 39 -16.48 13.98 1.38
CA ASP A 39 -15.31 13.85 2.26
C ASP A 39 -14.99 12.39 2.67
N HIS A 40 -15.31 11.44 1.81
CA HIS A 40 -14.93 10.05 2.00
C HIS A 40 -13.43 9.91 1.82
N ARG A 41 -12.79 9.09 2.67
CA ARG A 41 -11.36 8.77 2.55
C ARG A 41 -11.06 8.13 1.19
N ILE A 42 -10.22 8.79 0.39
CA ILE A 42 -9.69 8.27 -0.87
C ILE A 42 -8.24 7.86 -0.63
N VAL A 43 -7.95 6.57 -0.78
CA VAL A 43 -6.60 6.02 -0.63
C VAL A 43 -6.02 5.76 -2.02
N GLU A 44 -4.85 6.34 -2.30
CA GLU A 44 -4.11 6.00 -3.51
C GLU A 44 -3.65 4.55 -3.44
N ARG A 45 -3.78 3.81 -4.54
CA ARG A 45 -3.21 2.47 -4.65
C ARG A 45 -1.69 2.58 -4.70
N PHE A 46 -1.02 1.54 -4.22
CA PHE A 46 0.41 1.40 -4.43
C PHE A 46 0.72 1.36 -5.93
N SER A 47 1.80 2.01 -6.32
CA SER A 47 2.40 1.82 -7.64
C SER A 47 2.94 0.40 -7.78
N ASP A 48 3.14 -0.05 -9.02
CA ASP A 48 3.73 -1.36 -9.29
C ASP A 48 5.11 -1.50 -8.65
N GLU A 49 5.92 -0.44 -8.70
CA GLU A 49 7.22 -0.36 -8.00
C GLU A 49 7.08 -0.54 -6.49
N GLN A 50 6.11 0.13 -5.86
CA GLN A 50 5.86 -0.01 -4.43
C GLN A 50 5.43 -1.45 -4.10
N ILE A 51 4.55 -2.04 -4.91
CA ILE A 51 4.11 -3.44 -4.74
C ILE A 51 5.32 -4.38 -4.79
N ASP A 52 6.25 -4.17 -5.72
CA ASP A 52 7.43 -5.03 -5.86
C ASP A 52 8.41 -4.88 -4.69
N VAL A 53 8.61 -3.67 -4.18
CA VAL A 53 9.36 -3.45 -2.93
C VAL A 53 8.70 -4.16 -1.75
N TYR A 54 7.37 -4.15 -1.64
CA TYR A 54 6.66 -4.88 -0.59
C TYR A 54 6.81 -6.40 -0.71
N LYS A 55 6.78 -6.95 -1.94
CA LYS A 55 7.06 -8.38 -2.16
C LYS A 55 8.48 -8.75 -1.72
N LEU A 56 9.46 -7.89 -2.03
CA LEU A 56 10.84 -8.09 -1.61
C LEU A 56 10.98 -8.08 -0.07
N LEU A 57 10.30 -7.15 0.61
CA LEU A 57 10.27 -7.09 2.07
C LEU A 57 9.70 -8.37 2.70
N VAL A 58 8.64 -8.95 2.12
CA VAL A 58 8.11 -10.25 2.56
C VAL A 58 9.17 -11.35 2.42
N GLN A 59 9.88 -11.37 1.29
CA GLN A 59 10.94 -12.35 1.06
C GLN A 59 12.08 -12.19 2.08
N TYR A 60 12.50 -10.95 2.36
CA TYR A 60 13.55 -10.66 3.34
C TYR A 60 13.15 -11.08 4.75
N GLN A 61 11.91 -10.82 5.17
CA GLN A 61 11.39 -11.29 6.45
C GLN A 61 11.55 -12.81 6.62
N VAL A 62 11.23 -13.58 5.57
CA VAL A 62 11.38 -15.04 5.57
C VAL A 62 12.86 -15.45 5.61
N ASN A 63 13.70 -14.79 4.81
CA ASN A 63 15.13 -15.07 4.75
C ASN A 63 15.81 -14.83 6.10
N PHE A 64 15.53 -13.70 6.74
CA PHE A 64 16.05 -13.40 8.08
C PHE A 64 15.59 -14.44 9.10
N LYS A 65 14.31 -14.84 9.09
CA LYS A 65 13.84 -15.92 9.98
C LYS A 65 14.61 -17.24 9.77
N ARG A 66 14.94 -17.60 8.52
CA ARG A 66 15.75 -18.78 8.20
C ARG A 66 17.18 -18.67 8.72
N ILE A 67 17.80 -17.50 8.56
CA ILE A 67 19.13 -17.21 9.10
C ILE A 67 19.13 -17.36 10.62
N GLY A 68 18.16 -16.77 11.31
CA GLY A 68 18.02 -16.91 12.77
C GLY A 68 17.91 -18.37 13.21
N ASN A 69 17.11 -19.17 12.50
CA ASN A 69 17.00 -20.61 12.76
C ASN A 69 18.34 -21.35 12.55
N MET A 70 19.08 -21.01 11.50
CA MET A 70 20.36 -21.64 11.16
C MET A 70 21.43 -21.38 12.21
N TYR A 71 21.49 -20.16 12.77
CA TYR A 71 22.49 -19.78 13.76
C TYR A 71 22.06 -19.98 15.22
N ARG A 72 20.83 -20.43 15.48
CA ARG A 72 20.25 -20.56 16.83
C ARG A 72 21.16 -21.23 17.88
N LYS A 73 21.90 -22.27 17.50
CA LYS A 73 22.84 -22.98 18.40
C LYS A 73 24.29 -22.51 18.29
N ARG A 74 24.68 -21.89 17.17
CA ARG A 74 26.06 -21.52 16.84
C ARG A 74 26.41 -20.09 17.24
N ASN A 75 25.46 -19.18 17.06
CA ASN A 75 25.58 -17.78 17.45
C ASN A 75 24.19 -17.26 17.87
N PRO A 76 23.81 -17.43 19.14
CA PRO A 76 22.51 -17.00 19.66
C PRO A 76 22.27 -15.50 19.50
N LYS A 77 23.30 -14.66 19.69
CA LYS A 77 23.19 -13.21 19.57
C LYS A 77 22.80 -12.78 18.16
N LEU A 78 23.46 -13.33 17.13
CA LEU A 78 23.10 -13.10 15.74
C LEU A 78 21.67 -13.61 15.44
N ALA A 79 21.31 -14.77 15.99
CA ALA A 79 19.97 -15.31 15.78
C ALA A 79 18.89 -14.37 16.33
N ASP A 80 19.10 -13.81 17.52
CA ASP A 80 18.17 -12.89 18.17
C ASP A 80 18.05 -11.57 17.38
N GLU A 81 19.17 -10.96 16.98
CA GLU A 81 19.18 -9.72 16.19
C GLU A 81 18.43 -9.88 14.86
N VAL A 82 18.66 -10.99 14.15
CA VAL A 82 18.04 -11.25 12.85
C VAL A 82 16.56 -11.60 12.99
N VAL A 83 16.17 -12.31 14.05
CA VAL A 83 14.76 -12.59 14.37
C VAL A 83 14.03 -11.30 14.75
N GLN A 84 14.68 -10.41 15.52
CA GLN A 84 14.13 -9.10 15.83
C GLN A 84 13.86 -8.29 14.55
N LEU A 85 14.83 -8.21 13.64
CA LEU A 85 14.66 -7.53 12.35
C LEU A 85 13.50 -8.13 11.54
N ALA A 86 13.38 -9.45 11.49
CA ALA A 86 12.26 -10.12 10.82
C ALA A 86 10.90 -9.74 11.45
N ASN A 87 10.84 -9.58 12.78
CA ASN A 87 9.63 -9.16 13.48
C ASN A 87 9.28 -7.69 13.21
N GLU A 88 10.27 -6.81 13.10
CA GLU A 88 10.08 -5.40 12.75
C GLU A 88 9.53 -5.25 11.32
N ILE A 89 10.11 -5.95 10.35
CA ILE A 89 9.61 -6.00 8.97
C ILE A 89 8.17 -6.53 8.97
N ARG A 90 7.91 -7.61 9.72
CA ARG A 90 6.56 -8.18 9.85
C ARG A 90 5.58 -7.16 10.39
N LYS A 91 5.93 -6.43 11.46
CA LYS A 91 5.07 -5.39 12.05
C LYS A 91 4.76 -4.28 11.04
N HIS A 92 5.74 -3.83 10.28
CA HIS A 92 5.55 -2.86 9.21
C HIS A 92 4.54 -3.37 8.16
N LEU A 93 4.69 -4.62 7.72
CA LEU A 93 3.77 -5.27 6.76
C LEU A 93 2.35 -5.45 7.29
N TYR A 94 2.13 -5.53 8.61
CA TYR A 94 0.78 -5.65 9.19
C TYR A 94 0.06 -4.29 9.35
N ASN A 95 0.77 -3.17 9.28
CA ASN A 95 0.18 -1.84 9.44
C ASN A 95 -0.81 -1.47 8.32
N PHE A 96 -0.87 -2.24 7.22
CA PHE A 96 -1.83 -2.04 6.12
C PHE A 96 -3.23 -2.61 6.39
N LYS A 97 -3.48 -3.28 7.53
CA LYS A 97 -4.79 -3.87 7.87
C LYS A 97 -5.77 -2.92 8.60
N LYS A 98 -5.48 -1.62 8.68
CA LYS A 98 -6.31 -0.63 9.41
C LYS A 98 -7.08 0.31 8.50
#